data_AF-A0A1X2GMI2-F1
#
_entry.id   AF-A0A1X2GMI2-F1
#
_cell.length_a   1.000
_cell.length_b   1.000
_cell.length_c   1.000
_cell.angle_alpha   90.00
_cell.angle_beta   90.00
_cell.angle_gamma   90.00
#
_symmetry.space_group_name_H-M   'P 1'
#
loop_
_entity.id
_entity.type
_entity.pdbx_description
1 polymer ?
#
loop_
_entity_poly.entity_id
_entity_poly.type
_entity_poly.pdbx_seq_one_letter_code
_entity_poly.pdbx_strand_id
1 'polypeptide(L)'
;MDLDAIQPAPLVTTLTIAYLNASVFSDVWFNYLLRKYISISSLSIELDDSIQGIVSRNPDVTIHSLISSLKRLDTLHLNIPMTYNPRSEIFQVVDVEALRDWLNDNARSPLTSFSWLCPVSPLDRDNRPIMFASAGLVQHLTSFRYDVSDSDDAWLTDCLSHLPAPPNATTFPLLTTLHLEPLFQNKSLFNVDLPVVLLCMPNLLHLTLRKCQLQGSQDPAGLPAKRRPRCHPLQSLHLYWAPFAGVFGDKKKGECIQTLDLTGFVNFCPHLDELLLHNCCAGRILINAPQHSFTRLSIYSLRPDRIHIDQLKLVLQRKTIEAARPSGTLNVIQCKAVDRFDAEHNSLSNPTW
;
A
#
# COMPACT_ATOMS: atom_id res chain seq x y z
N MET A 1 24.96 -30.58 7.99
CA MET A 1 25.10 -29.49 8.97
C MET A 1 24.92 -30.11 10.34
N ASP A 2 25.84 -29.89 11.28
CA ASP A 2 25.72 -30.37 12.66
C ASP A 2 24.89 -29.36 13.47
N LEU A 3 23.67 -29.74 13.85
CA LEU A 3 22.74 -28.85 14.55
C LEU A 3 23.13 -28.62 16.01
N ASP A 4 23.93 -29.52 16.61
CA ASP A 4 24.28 -29.46 18.03
C ASP A 4 25.48 -28.54 18.29
N ALA A 5 26.25 -28.23 17.24
CA ALA A 5 27.33 -27.25 17.28
C ALA A 5 26.86 -25.78 17.11
N ILE A 6 25.57 -25.54 16.84
CA ILE A 6 25.05 -24.20 16.56
C ILE A 6 25.02 -23.36 17.84
N GLN A 7 25.83 -22.32 17.88
CA GLN A 7 25.77 -21.29 18.93
C GLN A 7 24.67 -20.26 18.61
N PRO A 8 23.75 -19.95 19.54
CA PRO A 8 22.71 -18.95 19.31
C PRO A 8 23.30 -17.56 19.10
N ALA A 9 22.60 -16.73 18.33
CA ALA A 9 22.92 -15.33 18.06
C ALA A 9 21.85 -14.43 18.72
N PRO A 10 21.90 -14.23 20.06
CA PRO A 10 20.83 -13.57 20.81
C PRO A 10 20.68 -12.08 20.51
N LEU A 11 21.71 -11.43 19.98
CA LEU A 11 21.69 -10.01 19.62
C LEU A 11 21.04 -9.75 18.25
N VAL A 12 20.79 -10.80 17.46
CA VAL A 12 20.13 -10.67 16.16
C VAL A 12 18.61 -10.68 16.38
N THR A 13 17.97 -9.54 16.13
CA THR A 13 16.52 -9.35 16.28
C THR A 13 15.79 -9.21 14.95
N THR A 14 16.53 -8.96 13.87
CA THR A 14 15.98 -8.80 12.51
C THR A 14 16.61 -9.84 11.60
N LEU A 15 15.78 -10.53 10.84
CA LEU A 15 16.21 -11.50 9.84
C LEU A 15 15.48 -11.25 8.53
N THR A 16 16.25 -11.05 7.47
CA THR A 16 15.76 -11.00 6.09
C THR A 16 16.30 -12.21 5.35
N ILE A 17 15.40 -13.02 4.79
CA ILE A 17 15.72 -14.15 3.93
C ILE A 17 15.26 -13.76 2.53
N ALA A 18 16.22 -13.40 1.69
CA ALA A 18 15.96 -13.11 0.29
C ALA A 18 15.99 -14.40 -0.54
N TYR A 19 15.06 -14.52 -1.49
CA TYR A 19 15.00 -15.62 -2.45
C TYR A 19 15.02 -17.02 -1.80
N LEU A 20 14.18 -17.21 -0.78
CA LEU A 20 13.99 -18.51 -0.16
C LEU A 20 13.43 -19.48 -1.18
N ASN A 21 14.29 -20.42 -1.60
CA ASN A 21 13.88 -21.50 -2.47
C ASN A 21 13.03 -22.51 -1.68
N ALA A 22 11.74 -22.58 -2.02
CA ALA A 22 10.76 -23.45 -1.37
C ALA A 22 11.10 -24.95 -1.45
N SER A 23 11.83 -25.39 -2.49
CA SER A 23 12.29 -26.78 -2.61
C SER A 23 13.49 -27.12 -1.71
N VAL A 24 14.22 -26.09 -1.24
CA VAL A 24 15.39 -26.22 -0.35
C VAL A 24 14.98 -26.04 1.12
N PHE A 25 13.81 -25.45 1.37
CA PHE A 25 13.25 -25.34 2.71
C PHE A 25 13.03 -26.74 3.29
N SER A 26 13.77 -27.05 4.36
CA SER A 26 13.87 -28.38 4.94
C SER A 26 13.96 -28.30 6.46
N ASP A 27 13.67 -29.41 7.13
CA ASP A 27 13.74 -29.55 8.59
C ASP A 27 15.09 -29.09 9.16
N VAL A 28 16.18 -29.33 8.45
CA VAL A 28 17.52 -28.90 8.89
C VAL A 28 17.61 -27.38 8.90
N TRP A 29 17.11 -26.72 7.87
CA TRP A 29 17.13 -25.26 7.75
C TRP A 29 16.19 -24.61 8.77
N PHE A 30 15.00 -25.17 8.92
CA PHE A 30 14.03 -24.81 9.95
C PHE A 30 14.64 -24.87 11.36
N ASN A 31 15.21 -26.01 11.74
CA ASN A 31 15.82 -26.20 13.05
C ASN A 31 17.05 -25.31 13.24
N TYR A 32 17.84 -25.08 12.18
CA TYR A 32 18.95 -24.13 12.21
C TYR A 32 18.46 -22.73 12.56
N LEU A 33 17.41 -22.23 11.91
CA LEU A 33 16.89 -20.89 12.17
C LEU A 33 16.39 -20.75 13.61
N LEU A 34 15.62 -21.73 14.11
CA LEU A 34 15.08 -21.68 15.47
C LEU A 34 16.17 -21.75 16.54
N ARG A 35 17.24 -22.53 16.32
CA ARG A 35 18.38 -22.61 17.25
C ARG A 35 19.28 -21.38 17.17
N LYS A 36 19.52 -20.87 15.96
CA LYS A 36 20.45 -19.76 15.73
C LYS A 36 19.84 -18.41 16.11
N TYR A 37 18.58 -18.16 15.75
CA TYR A 37 17.96 -16.84 15.82
C TYR A 37 16.80 -16.81 16.83
N ILE A 38 17.11 -17.03 18.10
CA ILE A 38 16.13 -17.18 19.19
C ILE A 38 15.39 -15.89 19.60
N SER A 39 15.86 -14.72 19.17
CA SER A 39 15.34 -13.41 19.61
C SER A 39 14.78 -12.56 18.47
N ILE A 40 14.44 -13.18 17.34
CA ILE A 40 13.83 -12.47 16.21
C ILE A 40 12.51 -11.83 16.62
N SER A 41 12.45 -10.52 16.40
CA SER A 41 11.22 -9.73 16.46
C SER A 41 10.76 -9.30 15.06
N SER A 42 11.68 -9.10 14.12
CA SER A 42 11.36 -8.75 12.73
C SER A 42 11.83 -9.81 11.75
N LEU A 43 10.89 -10.37 11.00
CA LEU A 43 11.15 -11.38 9.97
C LEU A 43 10.64 -10.91 8.62
N SER A 44 11.52 -10.95 7.62
CA SER A 44 11.17 -10.72 6.22
C SER A 44 11.60 -11.91 5.38
N ILE A 45 10.68 -12.47 4.59
CA ILE A 45 10.94 -13.59 3.69
C ILE A 45 10.44 -13.20 2.30
N GLU A 46 11.34 -13.28 1.33
CA GLU A 46 11.01 -13.26 -0.09
C GLU A 46 11.20 -14.67 -0.62
N LEU A 47 10.15 -15.27 -1.18
CA LEU A 47 10.21 -16.58 -1.80
C LEU A 47 10.76 -16.49 -3.22
N ASP A 48 11.30 -17.58 -3.75
CA ASP A 48 11.73 -17.68 -5.15
C ASP A 48 10.67 -18.43 -5.98
N ASP A 49 10.30 -17.87 -7.15
CA ASP A 49 9.27 -18.39 -8.06
C ASP A 49 9.81 -19.35 -9.13
N SER A 50 11.14 -19.52 -9.21
CA SER A 50 11.83 -20.31 -10.25
C SER A 50 11.64 -21.84 -10.15
N ILE A 51 10.66 -22.31 -9.38
CA ILE A 51 10.55 -23.71 -8.97
C ILE A 51 9.53 -24.48 -9.81
N GLN A 52 9.98 -25.60 -10.37
CA GLN A 52 9.14 -26.72 -10.78
C GLN A 52 9.53 -27.94 -9.93
N GLY A 53 8.55 -28.56 -9.26
CA GLY A 53 8.73 -29.81 -8.53
C GLY A 53 9.24 -29.61 -7.09
N ILE A 54 8.35 -29.21 -6.18
CA ILE A 54 8.64 -29.23 -4.75
C ILE A 54 8.59 -30.67 -4.25
N VAL A 55 9.70 -31.15 -3.70
CA VAL A 55 9.73 -32.35 -2.84
C VAL A 55 9.83 -31.87 -1.41
N SER A 56 8.76 -31.29 -0.86
CA SER A 56 8.68 -31.14 0.59
C SER A 56 8.59 -32.55 1.17
N ARG A 57 9.65 -32.99 1.86
CA ARG A 57 9.71 -34.33 2.46
C ARG A 57 8.98 -34.41 3.79
N ASN A 58 8.69 -33.28 4.43
CA ASN A 58 8.00 -33.22 5.71
C ASN A 58 6.87 -32.17 5.68
N PRO A 59 5.59 -32.58 5.75
CA PRO A 59 4.46 -31.66 5.73
C PRO A 59 4.36 -30.79 6.99
N ASP A 60 5.05 -31.13 8.08
CA ASP A 60 5.00 -30.36 9.33
C ASP A 60 5.93 -29.13 9.32
N VAL A 61 6.82 -29.01 8.33
CA VAL A 61 7.79 -27.92 8.22
C VAL A 61 7.38 -26.93 7.15
N THR A 62 6.74 -25.85 7.60
CA THR A 62 6.16 -24.78 6.77
C THR A 62 6.65 -23.40 7.25
N ILE A 63 6.50 -22.35 6.44
CA ILE A 63 6.81 -20.98 6.89
C ILE A 63 5.91 -20.59 8.06
N HIS A 64 4.64 -20.97 8.05
CA HIS A 64 3.76 -20.82 9.20
C HIS A 64 4.34 -21.47 10.48
N SER A 65 4.82 -22.71 10.40
CA SER A 65 5.42 -23.40 11.57
C SER A 65 6.63 -22.66 12.13
N LEU A 66 7.41 -21.98 11.26
CA LEU A 66 8.56 -21.17 11.66
C LEU A 66 8.08 -19.90 12.37
N ILE A 67 7.16 -19.17 11.74
CA ILE A 67 6.58 -17.93 12.26
C ILE A 67 5.96 -18.15 13.63
N SER A 68 5.09 -19.16 13.76
CA SER A 68 4.37 -19.47 14.99
C SER A 68 5.29 -19.93 16.14
N SER A 69 6.50 -20.41 15.82
CA SER A 69 7.53 -20.77 16.81
C SER A 69 8.30 -19.57 17.35
N LEU A 70 8.24 -18.39 16.69
CA LEU A 70 8.95 -17.18 17.10
C LEU A 70 8.13 -16.37 18.11
N LYS A 71 8.41 -16.58 19.40
CA LYS A 71 7.66 -15.98 20.51
C LYS A 71 7.70 -14.46 20.63
N ARG A 72 8.62 -13.78 19.93
CA ARG A 72 8.86 -12.33 20.02
C ARG A 72 8.55 -11.58 18.74
N LEU A 73 7.97 -12.25 17.75
CA LEU A 73 7.74 -11.68 16.43
C LEU A 73 6.72 -10.53 16.49
N ASP A 74 7.17 -9.30 16.25
CA ASP A 74 6.33 -8.10 16.18
C ASP A 74 6.11 -7.62 14.74
N THR A 75 6.97 -8.03 13.81
CA THR A 75 7.00 -7.55 12.43
C THR A 75 7.19 -8.73 11.48
N LEU A 76 6.25 -8.89 10.56
CA LEU A 76 6.28 -9.96 9.55
C LEU A 76 6.09 -9.39 8.16
N HIS A 77 7.04 -9.65 7.25
CA HIS A 77 6.93 -9.32 5.84
C HIS A 77 7.09 -10.57 4.99
N LEU A 78 6.05 -10.93 4.25
CA LEU A 78 6.07 -12.03 3.30
C LEU A 78 5.89 -11.50 1.89
N ASN A 79 6.83 -11.86 1.01
CA ASN A 79 6.81 -11.52 -0.40
C ASN A 79 6.85 -12.79 -1.24
N ILE A 80 5.79 -13.01 -2.02
CA ILE A 80 5.63 -14.13 -2.95
C ILE A 80 5.73 -13.56 -4.36
N PRO A 81 6.92 -13.50 -4.99
CA PRO A 81 7.05 -12.95 -6.32
C PRO A 81 6.39 -13.86 -7.37
N MET A 82 5.89 -13.20 -8.44
CA MET A 82 5.58 -13.74 -9.78
C MET A 82 4.79 -15.07 -9.89
N THR A 83 4.20 -15.54 -8.81
CA THR A 83 3.33 -16.73 -8.80
C THR A 83 1.89 -16.33 -9.15
N TYR A 84 1.48 -16.53 -10.40
CA TYR A 84 0.09 -16.25 -10.84
C TYR A 84 -0.85 -17.46 -10.73
N ASN A 85 -0.32 -18.66 -10.43
CA ASN A 85 -1.12 -19.85 -10.21
C ASN A 85 -1.52 -19.94 -8.73
N PRO A 86 -2.82 -19.79 -8.38
CA PRO A 86 -3.27 -19.81 -6.99
C PRO A 86 -3.19 -21.20 -6.33
N ARG A 87 -2.89 -22.25 -7.11
CA ARG A 87 -2.63 -23.62 -6.63
C ARG A 87 -1.15 -23.98 -6.62
N SER A 88 -0.26 -22.99 -6.73
CA SER A 88 1.18 -23.23 -6.69
C SER A 88 1.59 -23.90 -5.38
N GLU A 89 2.53 -24.84 -5.46
CA GLU A 89 3.08 -25.58 -4.33
C GLU A 89 3.74 -24.66 -3.30
N ILE A 90 4.14 -23.45 -3.71
CA ILE A 90 4.65 -22.39 -2.81
C ILE A 90 3.68 -22.09 -1.66
N PHE A 91 2.37 -22.16 -1.90
CA PHE A 91 1.35 -21.91 -0.87
C PHE A 91 1.24 -23.06 0.14
N GLN A 92 1.65 -24.27 -0.25
CA GLN A 92 1.77 -25.39 0.68
C GLN A 92 3.00 -25.22 1.59
N VAL A 93 4.11 -24.73 1.05
CA VAL A 93 5.31 -24.40 1.85
C VAL A 93 5.02 -23.26 2.82
N VAL A 94 4.18 -22.30 2.43
CA VAL A 94 3.74 -21.24 3.34
C VAL A 94 2.80 -21.77 4.42
N ASP A 95 1.94 -22.73 4.08
CA ASP A 95 0.78 -23.16 4.87
C ASP A 95 -0.14 -21.97 5.18
N VAL A 96 -0.72 -21.47 4.08
CA VAL A 96 -1.50 -20.23 4.03
C VAL A 96 -2.70 -20.25 5.00
N GLU A 97 -3.46 -21.34 5.05
CA GLU A 97 -4.65 -21.44 5.91
C GLU A 97 -4.27 -21.31 7.39
N ALA A 98 -3.26 -22.06 7.82
CA ALA A 98 -2.82 -22.01 9.21
C ALA A 98 -2.16 -20.66 9.55
N LEU A 99 -1.42 -20.07 8.61
CA LEU A 99 -0.88 -18.72 8.77
C LEU A 99 -1.98 -17.67 8.94
N ARG A 100 -3.04 -17.72 8.11
CA ARG A 100 -4.21 -16.85 8.26
C ARG A 100 -4.82 -17.01 9.65
N ASP A 101 -5.06 -18.25 10.07
CA ASP A 101 -5.73 -18.51 11.35
C ASP A 101 -4.87 -18.01 12.52
N TRP A 102 -3.54 -18.20 12.45
CA TRP A 102 -2.60 -17.65 13.43
C TRP A 102 -2.60 -16.12 13.43
N LEU A 103 -2.58 -15.48 12.26
CA LEU A 103 -2.59 -14.02 12.12
C LEU A 103 -3.86 -13.40 12.72
N ASN A 104 -5.01 -14.04 12.54
CA ASN A 104 -6.31 -13.52 12.96
C ASN A 104 -6.72 -13.96 14.37
N ASP A 105 -5.94 -14.81 15.03
CA ASP A 105 -6.11 -15.11 16.45
C ASP A 105 -5.44 -14.03 17.31
N ASN A 106 -6.24 -13.03 17.70
CA ASN A 106 -5.81 -11.90 18.53
C ASN A 106 -5.17 -12.31 19.88
N ALA A 107 -5.40 -13.53 20.37
CA ALA A 107 -4.75 -14.01 21.58
C ALA A 107 -3.32 -14.53 21.33
N ARG A 108 -2.98 -14.85 20.07
CA ARG A 108 -1.74 -15.54 19.69
C ARG A 108 -0.76 -14.68 18.91
N SER A 109 -1.24 -13.76 18.06
CA SER A 109 -0.37 -12.92 17.22
C SER A 109 0.01 -11.62 17.96
N PRO A 110 1.30 -11.37 18.27
CA PRO A 110 1.75 -10.12 18.88
C PRO A 110 2.16 -9.07 17.84
N LEU A 111 1.77 -9.25 16.57
CA LEU A 111 2.23 -8.39 15.48
C LEU A 111 1.75 -6.95 15.65
N THR A 112 2.67 -6.03 15.39
CA THR A 112 2.41 -4.59 15.25
C THR A 112 2.66 -4.11 13.82
N SER A 113 3.33 -4.91 12.99
CA SER A 113 3.50 -4.66 11.56
C SER A 113 3.36 -5.94 10.74
N PHE A 114 2.61 -5.85 9.64
CA PHE A 114 2.40 -6.97 8.74
C PHE A 114 2.42 -6.52 7.28
N SER A 115 3.09 -7.31 6.44
CA SER A 115 3.08 -7.16 4.98
C SER A 115 2.83 -8.50 4.31
N TRP A 116 1.85 -8.53 3.40
CA TRP A 116 1.60 -9.63 2.48
C TRP A 116 1.62 -9.11 1.05
N LEU A 117 2.63 -9.54 0.30
CA LEU A 117 2.78 -9.25 -1.12
C LEU A 117 2.67 -10.56 -1.89
N CYS A 118 1.62 -10.70 -2.67
CA CYS A 118 1.35 -11.90 -3.44
C CYS A 118 0.46 -11.52 -4.62
N PRO A 119 0.88 -11.74 -5.87
CA PRO A 119 0.17 -11.27 -7.06
C PRO A 119 -1.10 -12.06 -7.38
N VAL A 120 -1.49 -13.02 -6.54
CA VAL A 120 -2.72 -13.82 -6.66
C VAL A 120 -3.27 -14.15 -5.27
N SER A 121 -4.59 -14.31 -5.15
CA SER A 121 -5.21 -14.85 -3.95
C SER A 121 -5.08 -16.38 -3.95
N PRO A 122 -4.37 -17.00 -2.98
CA PRO A 122 -4.31 -18.46 -2.87
C PRO A 122 -5.68 -19.05 -2.55
N LEU A 123 -5.89 -20.30 -2.93
CA LEU A 123 -7.15 -21.01 -2.68
C LEU A 123 -7.05 -21.93 -1.47
N ASP A 124 -8.14 -22.04 -0.71
CA ASP A 124 -8.33 -23.05 0.32
C ASP A 124 -8.67 -24.43 -0.29
N ARG A 125 -8.81 -25.42 0.60
CA ARG A 125 -9.21 -26.80 0.24
C ARG A 125 -10.53 -26.88 -0.53
N ASP A 126 -11.43 -25.92 -0.35
CA ASP A 126 -12.73 -25.82 -1.01
C ASP A 126 -12.68 -24.98 -2.32
N ASN A 127 -11.48 -24.65 -2.81
CA ASN A 127 -11.23 -23.75 -3.95
C ASN A 127 -11.79 -22.34 -3.77
N ARG A 128 -11.86 -21.85 -2.54
CA ARG A 128 -12.24 -20.46 -2.26
C ARG A 128 -10.99 -19.63 -2.03
N PRO A 129 -10.93 -18.41 -2.57
CA PRO A 129 -9.87 -17.47 -2.26
C PRO A 129 -9.71 -17.25 -0.74
N ILE A 130 -8.47 -17.14 -0.27
CA ILE A 130 -8.16 -16.95 1.15
C ILE A 130 -7.91 -15.47 1.42
N MET A 131 -8.75 -14.89 2.28
CA MET A 131 -8.51 -13.59 2.90
C MET A 131 -7.48 -13.75 4.04
N PHE A 132 -6.36 -13.03 3.97
CA PHE A 132 -5.29 -13.14 4.97
C PHE A 132 -5.49 -12.23 6.19
N ALA A 133 -5.98 -11.01 5.97
CA ALA A 133 -6.11 -10.01 7.01
C ALA A 133 -7.59 -9.72 7.31
N SER A 134 -8.00 -9.91 8.56
CA SER A 134 -9.28 -9.41 9.06
C SER A 134 -9.15 -7.99 9.59
N ALA A 135 -10.27 -7.29 9.69
CA ALA A 135 -10.33 -6.01 10.38
C ALA A 135 -9.82 -6.10 11.84
N GLY A 136 -10.07 -7.23 12.52
CA GLY A 136 -9.61 -7.46 13.89
C GLY A 136 -8.09 -7.47 14.02
N LEU A 137 -7.38 -8.10 13.07
CA LEU A 137 -5.92 -8.02 13.01
C LEU A 137 -5.46 -6.57 12.80
N VAL A 138 -6.00 -5.90 11.78
CA VAL A 138 -5.54 -4.56 11.37
C VAL A 138 -5.79 -3.51 12.46
N GLN A 139 -6.80 -3.68 13.32
CA GLN A 139 -7.04 -2.81 14.47
C GLN A 139 -5.86 -2.74 15.46
N HIS A 140 -5.03 -3.77 15.52
CA HIS A 140 -3.87 -3.86 16.42
C HIS A 140 -2.55 -3.45 15.74
N LEU A 141 -2.55 -3.29 14.41
CA LEU A 141 -1.35 -2.96 13.64
C LEU A 141 -1.08 -1.45 13.63
N THR A 142 0.20 -1.12 13.62
CA THR A 142 0.72 0.23 13.37
C THR A 142 1.14 0.43 11.91
N SER A 143 1.47 -0.65 11.21
CA SER A 143 1.87 -0.63 9.80
C SER A 143 1.30 -1.84 9.06
N PHE A 144 0.61 -1.59 7.94
CA PHE A 144 -0.06 -2.63 7.15
C PHE A 144 0.22 -2.42 5.66
N ARG A 145 0.76 -3.45 5.02
CA ARG A 145 0.96 -3.50 3.57
C ARG A 145 0.30 -4.75 2.99
N TYR A 146 -0.55 -4.58 1.99
CA TYR A 146 -1.38 -5.70 1.55
C TYR A 146 -1.77 -5.60 0.08
N ASP A 147 -1.60 -6.71 -0.62
CA ASP A 147 -2.16 -6.88 -1.96
C ASP A 147 -3.64 -7.29 -1.86
N VAL A 148 -4.54 -6.42 -2.34
CA VAL A 148 -6.00 -6.51 -2.08
C VAL A 148 -6.74 -7.35 -3.12
N SER A 149 -7.61 -8.25 -2.67
CA SER A 149 -8.57 -9.00 -3.48
C SER A 149 -10.00 -8.44 -3.31
N ASP A 150 -10.51 -7.74 -4.35
CA ASP A 150 -11.85 -7.09 -4.38
C ASP A 150 -13.01 -7.96 -3.87
N SER A 151 -13.00 -9.29 -4.10
CA SER A 151 -14.09 -10.19 -3.70
C SER A 151 -14.03 -10.63 -2.24
N ASP A 152 -12.84 -10.67 -1.65
CA ASP A 152 -12.57 -11.35 -0.38
C ASP A 152 -12.29 -10.35 0.74
N ASP A 153 -11.80 -9.16 0.40
CA ASP A 153 -11.52 -8.06 1.33
C ASP A 153 -12.69 -7.06 1.41
N ALA A 154 -13.93 -7.55 1.34
CA ALA A 154 -15.14 -6.71 1.33
C ALA A 154 -15.18 -5.73 2.53
N TRP A 155 -14.66 -6.14 3.68
CA TRP A 155 -14.54 -5.26 4.86
C TRP A 155 -13.64 -4.04 4.59
N LEU A 156 -12.58 -4.20 3.80
CA LEU A 156 -11.65 -3.14 3.43
C LEU A 156 -12.32 -2.21 2.42
N THR A 157 -13.07 -2.76 1.45
CA THR A 157 -13.91 -1.99 0.52
C THR A 157 -14.93 -1.14 1.28
N ASP A 158 -15.67 -1.74 2.22
CA ASP A 158 -16.66 -1.05 3.04
C ASP A 158 -16.05 0.10 3.86
N CYS A 159 -14.80 -0.08 4.33
CA CYS A 159 -14.07 0.92 5.09
C CYS A 159 -13.50 2.05 4.24
N LEU A 160 -13.31 1.86 2.93
CA LEU A 160 -12.52 2.79 2.10
C LEU A 160 -13.33 3.46 0.98
N SER A 161 -14.54 3.02 0.66
CA SER A 161 -15.20 3.41 -0.62
C SER A 161 -16.53 4.18 -0.51
N HIS A 162 -17.13 4.34 0.68
CA HIS A 162 -18.51 4.83 0.78
C HIS A 162 -18.71 6.00 1.77
N LEU A 163 -19.34 7.07 1.27
CA LEU A 163 -19.98 8.11 2.07
C LEU A 163 -21.52 8.00 2.02
N PRO A 164 -22.23 8.23 3.15
CA PRO A 164 -21.67 8.40 4.48
C PRO A 164 -21.03 7.11 4.96
N ALA A 165 -19.85 7.22 5.60
CA ALA A 165 -19.26 6.07 6.29
C ALA A 165 -20.34 5.50 7.23
N PRO A 166 -20.59 4.17 7.22
CA PRO A 166 -21.67 3.59 7.99
C PRO A 166 -21.59 4.03 9.47
N PRO A 167 -22.72 4.14 10.18
CA PRO A 167 -22.73 4.58 11.59
C PRO A 167 -21.79 3.76 12.49
N ASN A 168 -21.44 2.53 12.08
CA ASN A 168 -20.47 1.66 12.75
C ASN A 168 -19.21 1.39 11.89
N ALA A 169 -18.76 2.34 11.07
CA ALA A 169 -17.54 2.18 10.29
C ALA A 169 -16.37 1.79 11.21
N THR A 170 -15.72 0.69 10.87
CA THR A 170 -14.57 0.18 11.62
C THR A 170 -13.45 1.21 11.54
N THR A 171 -12.89 1.56 12.69
CA THR A 171 -11.74 2.48 12.76
C THR A 171 -10.48 1.72 13.15
N PHE A 172 -9.34 2.23 12.70
CA PHE A 172 -8.00 1.66 12.92
C PHE A 172 -7.12 2.74 13.56
N PRO A 173 -7.33 3.04 14.85
CA PRO A 173 -6.69 4.18 15.51
C PRO A 173 -5.18 3.99 15.73
N LEU A 174 -4.66 2.76 15.72
CA LEU A 174 -3.23 2.50 15.87
C LEU A 174 -2.46 2.60 14.55
N LEU A 175 -3.16 2.55 13.42
CA LEU A 175 -2.52 2.45 12.12
C LEU A 175 -1.91 3.80 11.71
N THR A 176 -0.59 3.80 11.51
CA THR A 176 0.21 4.96 11.10
C THR A 176 0.70 4.84 9.65
N THR A 177 0.82 3.62 9.13
CA THR A 177 1.26 3.35 7.76
C THR A 177 0.29 2.39 7.09
N LEU A 178 -0.22 2.77 5.91
CA LEU A 178 -1.05 1.94 5.05
C LEU A 178 -0.48 1.90 3.64
N HIS A 179 -0.29 0.71 3.10
CA HIS A 179 0.04 0.48 1.69
C HIS A 179 -0.91 -0.57 1.12
N LEU A 180 -1.72 -0.19 0.13
CA LEU A 180 -2.61 -1.11 -0.56
C LEU A 180 -2.29 -1.18 -2.06
N GLU A 181 -2.31 -2.40 -2.60
CA GLU A 181 -2.16 -2.66 -4.04
C GLU A 181 -3.15 -3.75 -4.49
N PRO A 182 -4.26 -3.41 -5.17
CA PRO A 182 -5.18 -4.40 -5.69
C PRO A 182 -4.54 -5.34 -6.70
N LEU A 183 -4.94 -6.61 -6.65
CA LEU A 183 -4.51 -7.64 -7.58
C LEU A 183 -4.98 -7.32 -9.00
N PHE A 184 -4.05 -7.40 -9.96
CA PHE A 184 -4.29 -7.06 -11.37
C PHE A 184 -5.31 -7.96 -12.08
N GLN A 185 -5.66 -9.10 -11.46
CA GLN A 185 -6.54 -10.11 -12.06
C GLN A 185 -8.02 -9.67 -12.06
N ASN A 186 -8.41 -8.72 -11.21
CA ASN A 186 -9.77 -8.20 -11.17
C ASN A 186 -9.96 -7.09 -12.22
N LYS A 187 -10.99 -7.25 -13.06
CA LYS A 187 -11.35 -6.26 -14.09
C LYS A 187 -11.91 -4.97 -13.49
N SER A 188 -12.31 -4.99 -12.23
CA SER A 188 -12.71 -3.81 -11.44
C SER A 188 -11.52 -3.27 -10.65
N LEU A 189 -11.41 -1.95 -10.59
CA LEU A 189 -10.46 -1.28 -9.73
C LEU A 189 -11.08 -1.12 -8.34
N PHE A 190 -10.28 -1.37 -7.31
CA PHE A 190 -10.67 -1.18 -5.91
C PHE A 190 -10.98 0.30 -5.65
N ASN A 191 -12.21 0.62 -5.27
CA ASN A 191 -12.68 1.99 -5.13
C ASN A 191 -12.28 2.59 -3.77
N VAL A 192 -11.79 3.83 -3.79
CA VAL A 192 -11.33 4.55 -2.59
C VAL A 192 -11.81 5.99 -2.58
N ASP A 193 -12.27 6.44 -1.42
CA ASP A 193 -12.59 7.83 -1.07
C ASP A 193 -11.59 8.29 0.01
N LEU A 194 -10.66 9.20 -0.34
CA LEU A 194 -9.58 9.62 0.55
C LEU A 194 -10.10 10.22 1.88
N PRO A 195 -11.09 11.13 1.90
CA PRO A 195 -11.77 11.55 3.13
C PRO A 195 -12.23 10.41 4.04
N VAL A 196 -12.79 9.33 3.48
CA VAL A 196 -13.23 8.17 4.25
C VAL A 196 -12.04 7.45 4.87
N VAL A 197 -10.93 7.27 4.13
CA VAL A 197 -9.70 6.67 4.66
C VAL A 197 -9.21 7.43 5.91
N LEU A 198 -9.16 8.76 5.83
CA LEU A 198 -8.74 9.62 6.94
C LEU A 198 -9.70 9.56 8.14
N LEU A 199 -10.98 9.30 7.90
CA LEU A 199 -11.97 9.11 8.97
C LEU A 199 -11.75 7.78 9.69
N CYS A 200 -11.52 6.71 8.92
CA CYS A 200 -11.32 5.37 9.45
C CYS A 200 -9.95 5.22 10.13
N MET A 201 -8.95 6.00 9.75
CA MET A 201 -7.56 5.86 10.21
C MET A 201 -7.02 7.21 10.74
N PRO A 202 -7.53 7.69 11.89
CA PRO A 202 -7.31 9.08 12.35
C PRO A 202 -5.85 9.45 12.67
N ASN A 203 -4.98 8.45 12.85
CA ASN A 203 -3.56 8.64 13.17
C ASN A 203 -2.64 8.26 12.00
N LEU A 204 -3.19 8.10 10.78
CA LEU A 204 -2.42 7.71 9.61
C LEU A 204 -1.42 8.81 9.23
N LEU A 205 -0.14 8.43 9.14
CA LEU A 205 0.97 9.30 8.76
C LEU A 205 1.39 9.07 7.31
N HIS A 206 1.38 7.82 6.85
CA HIS A 206 1.82 7.42 5.51
C HIS A 206 0.75 6.61 4.80
N LEU A 207 0.31 7.09 3.63
CA LEU A 207 -0.68 6.43 2.80
C LEU A 207 -0.11 6.17 1.40
N THR A 208 -0.02 4.91 1.00
CA THR A 208 0.30 4.49 -0.37
C THR A 208 -0.86 3.69 -0.94
N LEU A 209 -1.44 4.19 -2.03
CA LEU A 209 -2.49 3.50 -2.78
C LEU A 209 -1.99 3.28 -4.20
N ARG A 210 -1.81 2.01 -4.56
CA ARG A 210 -1.41 1.61 -5.91
C ARG A 210 -2.60 0.99 -6.61
N LYS A 211 -2.85 1.29 -7.88
CA LYS A 211 -3.88 0.66 -8.72
C LYS A 211 -5.31 0.72 -8.15
N CYS A 212 -5.61 1.70 -7.28
CA CYS A 212 -6.95 1.95 -6.74
C CYS A 212 -7.69 3.00 -7.57
N GLN A 213 -9.00 2.89 -7.72
CA GLN A 213 -9.81 3.94 -8.34
C GLN A 213 -10.31 4.93 -7.30
N LEU A 214 -9.95 6.20 -7.46
CA LEU A 214 -10.48 7.28 -6.62
C LEU A 214 -11.93 7.58 -7.03
N GLN A 215 -12.84 7.66 -6.06
CA GLN A 215 -14.26 7.96 -6.29
C GLN A 215 -14.71 9.15 -5.44
N GLY A 216 -15.76 9.82 -5.90
CA GLY A 216 -16.39 10.91 -5.15
C GLY A 216 -15.55 12.18 -5.06
N SER A 217 -16.01 13.13 -4.25
CA SER A 217 -15.26 14.35 -3.95
C SER A 217 -14.12 14.00 -2.99
N GLN A 218 -12.89 14.42 -3.31
CA GLN A 218 -11.76 14.26 -2.39
C GLN A 218 -11.71 15.39 -1.34
N ASP A 219 -12.74 16.25 -1.29
CA ASP A 219 -12.86 17.30 -0.29
C ASP A 219 -13.45 16.76 1.03
N PRO A 220 -12.69 16.79 2.15
CA PRO A 220 -13.19 16.39 3.47
C PRO A 220 -14.37 17.25 3.97
N ALA A 221 -14.71 18.35 3.30
CA ALA A 221 -15.93 19.12 3.54
C ALA A 221 -17.20 18.25 3.47
N GLY A 222 -17.19 17.19 2.65
CA GLY A 222 -18.29 16.22 2.53
C GLY A 222 -18.46 15.28 3.73
N LEU A 223 -17.49 15.23 4.65
CA LEU A 223 -17.59 14.41 5.86
C LEU A 223 -18.65 14.95 6.83
N PRO A 224 -19.38 14.08 7.55
CA PRO A 224 -20.34 14.50 8.57
C PRO A 224 -19.68 15.40 9.61
N ALA A 225 -20.21 16.62 9.81
CA ALA A 225 -19.61 17.62 10.70
C ALA A 225 -19.36 17.12 12.15
N LYS A 226 -20.16 16.17 12.63
CA LYS A 226 -20.01 15.56 13.97
C LYS A 226 -18.81 14.62 14.11
N ARG A 227 -18.28 14.09 12.99
CA ARG A 227 -17.17 13.12 12.96
C ARG A 227 -15.92 13.66 12.29
N ARG A 228 -15.98 14.86 11.72
CA ARG A 228 -14.87 15.48 11.00
C ARG A 228 -13.87 16.07 12.01
N PRO A 229 -12.63 15.54 12.12
CA PRO A 229 -11.60 16.19 12.91
C PRO A 229 -11.28 17.57 12.31
N ARG A 230 -10.62 18.45 13.07
CA ARG A 230 -10.24 19.78 12.55
C ARG A 230 -9.21 19.69 11.42
N CYS A 231 -8.31 18.72 11.54
CA CYS A 231 -7.23 18.43 10.60
C CYS A 231 -6.75 16.99 10.82
N HIS A 232 -6.03 16.43 9.83
CA HIS A 232 -5.45 15.09 9.88
C HIS A 232 -3.92 15.14 9.95
N PRO A 233 -3.25 14.23 10.70
CA PRO A 233 -1.79 14.20 10.83
C PRO A 233 -1.03 13.60 9.63
N LEU A 234 -1.67 13.45 8.46
CA LEU A 234 -1.05 12.77 7.32
C LEU A 234 0.21 13.53 6.87
N GLN A 235 1.33 12.80 6.69
CA GLN A 235 2.64 13.34 6.33
C GLN A 235 3.05 12.96 4.90
N SER A 236 2.65 11.78 4.42
CA SER A 236 2.99 11.30 3.07
C SER A 236 1.78 10.68 2.39
N LEU A 237 1.52 11.11 1.15
CA LEU A 237 0.51 10.56 0.26
C LEU A 237 1.15 10.11 -1.06
N HIS A 238 1.08 8.82 -1.36
CA HIS A 238 1.48 8.25 -2.64
C HIS A 238 0.30 7.60 -3.34
N LEU A 239 -0.08 8.18 -4.47
CA LEU A 239 -1.07 7.62 -5.38
C LEU A 239 -0.34 7.13 -6.62
N TYR A 240 -0.33 5.82 -6.85
CA TYR A 240 0.31 5.20 -8.00
C TYR A 240 -0.73 4.49 -8.86
N TRP A 241 -0.83 4.85 -10.13
CA TRP A 241 -1.81 4.29 -11.05
C TRP A 241 -3.25 4.34 -10.53
N ALA A 242 -3.62 5.48 -9.94
CA ALA A 242 -4.92 5.67 -9.32
C ALA A 242 -5.87 6.49 -10.22
N PRO A 243 -6.64 5.86 -11.14
CA PRO A 243 -7.55 6.61 -12.00
C PRO A 243 -8.71 7.19 -11.18
N PHE A 244 -9.23 8.34 -11.62
CA PHE A 244 -10.43 8.93 -11.04
C PHE A 244 -11.69 8.39 -11.75
N ALA A 245 -12.73 8.07 -10.98
CA ALA A 245 -13.94 7.44 -11.52
C ALA A 245 -14.71 8.34 -12.49
N GLY A 246 -14.91 7.80 -13.70
CA GLY A 246 -15.54 8.45 -14.84
C GLY A 246 -14.61 8.67 -16.04
N VAL A 247 -13.35 8.25 -15.94
CA VAL A 247 -12.37 8.23 -17.06
C VAL A 247 -12.61 7.08 -18.06
N PHE A 248 -13.34 6.02 -17.67
CA PHE A 248 -13.63 4.85 -18.51
C PHE A 248 -15.12 4.64 -18.83
N GLY A 249 -15.98 5.60 -18.49
CA GLY A 249 -17.41 5.52 -18.83
C GLY A 249 -17.62 5.82 -20.32
N ASP A 250 -18.39 4.95 -21.00
CA ASP A 250 -18.80 4.98 -22.41
C ASP A 250 -19.39 6.33 -22.89
N LYS A 251 -18.57 7.37 -22.98
CA LYS A 251 -18.94 8.64 -23.61
C LYS A 251 -18.10 8.82 -24.85
N LYS A 252 -18.75 8.47 -25.97
CA LYS A 252 -18.56 8.95 -27.34
C LYS A 252 -17.53 10.08 -27.45
N LYS A 253 -16.49 9.85 -28.25
CA LYS A 253 -15.62 10.83 -28.93
C LYS A 253 -15.71 12.27 -28.39
N GLY A 254 -14.74 12.64 -27.55
CA GLY A 254 -14.45 14.03 -27.20
C GLY A 254 -14.34 14.26 -25.69
N GLU A 255 -13.12 14.08 -25.18
CA GLU A 255 -12.60 14.78 -23.99
C GLU A 255 -13.49 14.82 -22.74
N CYS A 256 -13.57 13.71 -21.99
CA CYS A 256 -13.91 13.82 -20.57
C CYS A 256 -12.62 14.07 -19.77
N ILE A 257 -12.15 15.32 -19.78
CA ILE A 257 -11.02 15.80 -18.97
C ILE A 257 -11.52 15.95 -17.53
N GLN A 258 -11.56 14.85 -16.78
CA GLN A 258 -11.96 14.92 -15.37
C GLN A 258 -10.87 15.57 -14.53
N THR A 259 -11.27 16.47 -13.64
CA THR A 259 -10.38 17.17 -12.71
C THR A 259 -10.34 16.46 -11.37
N LEU A 260 -9.16 16.00 -10.96
CA LEU A 260 -8.87 15.56 -9.60
C LEU A 260 -8.53 16.80 -8.76
N ASP A 261 -9.47 17.27 -7.94
CA ASP A 261 -9.24 18.37 -7.01
C ASP A 261 -8.85 17.82 -5.62
N LEU A 262 -7.62 18.11 -5.19
CA LEU A 262 -7.06 17.74 -3.88
C LEU A 262 -6.91 18.96 -2.96
N THR A 263 -7.45 20.12 -3.33
CA THR A 263 -7.33 21.37 -2.56
C THR A 263 -7.85 21.21 -1.13
N GLY A 264 -9.09 20.73 -0.99
CA GLY A 264 -9.69 20.50 0.33
C GLY A 264 -8.91 19.48 1.15
N PHE A 265 -8.45 18.40 0.49
CA PHE A 265 -7.66 17.34 1.12
C PHE A 265 -6.33 17.86 1.69
N VAL A 266 -5.54 18.59 0.89
CA VAL A 266 -4.25 19.14 1.32
C VAL A 266 -4.44 20.14 2.46
N ASN A 267 -5.43 21.03 2.38
CA ASN A 267 -5.73 21.98 3.45
C ASN A 267 -6.19 21.29 4.75
N PHE A 268 -6.81 20.12 4.64
CA PHE A 268 -7.20 19.29 5.79
C PHE A 268 -6.01 18.54 6.42
N CYS A 269 -4.93 18.34 5.66
CA CYS A 269 -3.70 17.66 6.10
C CYS A 269 -2.54 18.66 6.19
N PRO A 270 -2.52 19.57 7.19
CA PRO A 270 -1.53 20.66 7.27
C PRO A 270 -0.09 20.16 7.45
N HIS A 271 0.10 18.90 7.85
CA HIS A 271 1.41 18.26 8.03
C HIS A 271 1.89 17.45 6.82
N LEU A 272 1.11 17.42 5.73
CA LEU A 272 1.49 16.70 4.52
C LEU A 272 2.78 17.32 3.95
N ASP A 273 3.85 16.54 3.89
CA ASP A 273 5.17 17.01 3.48
C ASP A 273 5.65 16.31 2.21
N GLU A 274 5.12 15.11 1.94
CA GLU A 274 5.37 14.35 0.73
C GLU A 274 4.07 14.08 -0.04
N LEU A 275 4.03 14.50 -1.31
CA LEU A 275 2.93 14.23 -2.23
C LEU A 275 3.45 13.62 -3.52
N LEU A 276 3.13 12.35 -3.76
CA LEU A 276 3.55 11.58 -4.93
C LEU A 276 2.32 11.17 -5.74
N LEU A 277 2.15 11.72 -6.94
CA LEU A 277 1.04 11.47 -7.85
C LEU A 277 1.58 10.86 -9.14
N HIS A 278 1.63 9.54 -9.20
CA HIS A 278 2.25 8.80 -10.29
C HIS A 278 1.18 8.03 -11.07
N ASN A 279 1.05 8.26 -12.37
CA ASN A 279 0.06 7.60 -13.22
C ASN A 279 -1.39 7.72 -12.71
N CYS A 280 -1.71 8.77 -11.94
CA CYS A 280 -3.09 9.10 -11.59
C CYS A 280 -3.79 9.55 -12.87
N CYS A 281 -4.42 8.62 -13.59
CA CYS A 281 -5.08 8.87 -14.87
C CYS A 281 -6.24 9.86 -14.70
N ALA A 282 -5.95 11.15 -14.63
CA ALA A 282 -6.88 12.26 -14.54
C ALA A 282 -6.56 13.26 -15.67
N GLY A 283 -7.60 13.87 -16.24
CA GLY A 283 -7.42 14.86 -17.29
C GLY A 283 -6.80 16.17 -16.77
N ARG A 284 -7.08 16.52 -15.51
CA ARG A 284 -6.53 17.69 -14.81
C ARG A 284 -6.32 17.38 -13.33
N ILE A 285 -5.31 17.98 -12.70
CA ILE A 285 -5.09 17.93 -11.24
C ILE A 285 -5.12 19.37 -10.70
N LEU A 286 -5.91 19.60 -9.64
CA LEU A 286 -6.04 20.90 -8.99
C LEU A 286 -5.62 20.79 -7.51
N ILE A 287 -4.63 21.61 -7.12
CA ILE A 287 -4.18 21.74 -5.74
C ILE A 287 -3.97 23.23 -5.46
N ASN A 288 -4.83 23.83 -4.64
CA ASN A 288 -4.75 25.24 -4.28
C ASN A 288 -4.50 25.41 -2.76
N ALA A 289 -3.24 25.29 -2.35
CA ALA A 289 -2.82 25.35 -0.94
C ALA A 289 -1.66 26.36 -0.73
N PRO A 290 -1.92 27.68 -0.85
CA PRO A 290 -0.89 28.73 -0.83
C PRO A 290 -0.05 28.80 0.44
N GLN A 291 -0.53 28.23 1.54
CA GLN A 291 0.16 28.24 2.83
C GLN A 291 0.96 26.96 3.08
N HIS A 292 0.95 26.03 2.13
CA HIS A 292 1.48 24.70 2.32
C HIS A 292 2.79 24.51 1.56
N SER A 293 3.73 23.82 2.18
CA SER A 293 5.07 23.59 1.64
C SER A 293 5.43 22.12 1.72
N PHE A 294 5.78 21.51 0.58
CA PHE A 294 6.20 20.11 0.52
C PHE A 294 7.71 20.00 0.54
N THR A 295 8.28 19.07 1.30
CA THR A 295 9.67 18.65 1.08
C THR A 295 9.80 17.87 -0.22
N ARG A 296 8.79 17.07 -0.57
CA ARG A 296 8.80 16.26 -1.80
C ARG A 296 7.47 16.32 -2.52
N LEU A 297 7.49 16.81 -3.76
CA LEU A 297 6.35 16.77 -4.68
C LEU A 297 6.79 16.09 -5.97
N SER A 298 6.14 14.98 -6.33
CA SER A 298 6.46 14.25 -7.57
C SER A 298 5.18 13.93 -8.33
N ILE A 299 5.09 14.41 -9.57
CA ILE A 299 3.96 14.14 -10.45
C ILE A 299 4.51 13.49 -11.72
N TYR A 300 4.09 12.26 -12.00
CA TYR A 300 4.61 11.44 -13.09
C TYR A 300 3.48 10.80 -13.89
N SER A 301 3.63 10.65 -15.21
CA SER A 301 2.65 9.97 -16.07
C SER A 301 3.31 9.23 -17.24
N LEU A 302 2.89 7.98 -17.45
CA LEU A 302 3.28 7.13 -18.58
C LEU A 302 2.58 7.52 -19.90
N ARG A 303 1.53 8.34 -19.85
CA ARG A 303 0.82 8.88 -21.03
C ARG A 303 0.71 10.40 -20.92
N PRO A 304 1.81 11.13 -21.09
CA PRO A 304 1.82 12.60 -20.99
C PRO A 304 0.94 13.26 -22.04
N ASP A 305 0.64 12.58 -23.15
CA ASP A 305 -0.25 12.99 -24.23
C ASP A 305 -1.75 12.96 -23.88
N ARG A 306 -2.15 12.20 -22.84
CA ARG A 306 -3.54 12.07 -22.38
C ARG A 306 -3.85 12.84 -21.11
N ILE A 307 -2.80 13.27 -20.41
CA ILE A 307 -2.95 14.30 -19.39
C ILE A 307 -2.81 15.61 -20.14
N HIS A 308 -3.89 16.38 -20.22
CA HIS A 308 -3.74 17.78 -20.64
C HIS A 308 -3.01 18.50 -19.50
N ILE A 309 -1.67 18.49 -19.55
CA ILE A 309 -0.79 19.30 -18.70
C ILE A 309 -0.88 20.78 -19.12
N ASP A 310 -2.01 21.20 -19.68
CA ASP A 310 -2.30 22.60 -19.97
C ASP A 310 -2.81 23.32 -18.69
N GLN A 311 -3.11 22.57 -17.61
CA GLN A 311 -3.70 23.09 -16.37
C GLN A 311 -3.20 22.45 -15.07
N LEU A 312 -1.94 21.98 -15.00
CA LEU A 312 -1.29 21.84 -13.70
C LEU A 312 -0.99 23.26 -13.17
N LYS A 313 -1.98 23.90 -12.54
CA LYS A 313 -1.80 25.23 -11.95
C LYS A 313 -1.13 25.11 -10.58
N LEU A 314 0.15 24.78 -10.60
CA LEU A 314 1.06 24.88 -9.47
C LEU A 314 1.63 26.28 -9.48
N VAL A 315 1.22 27.16 -8.57
CA VAL A 315 1.75 28.54 -8.64
C VAL A 315 2.99 28.65 -7.75
N LEU A 316 3.85 29.63 -8.01
CA LEU A 316 5.04 29.95 -7.25
C LEU A 316 5.03 31.47 -6.97
N GLN A 317 5.34 31.91 -5.74
CA GLN A 317 5.53 33.34 -5.41
C GLN A 317 7.03 33.61 -5.25
N ARG A 318 7.52 34.62 -5.98
CA ARG A 318 8.62 35.47 -5.53
C ARG A 318 8.10 36.90 -5.44
N LYS A 319 8.31 37.56 -4.30
CA LYS A 319 8.49 39.02 -4.26
C LYS A 319 9.85 39.30 -4.93
N THR A 320 10.10 40.28 -5.80
CA THR A 320 9.48 41.57 -6.06
C THR A 320 9.96 42.02 -7.45
N ILE A 321 9.09 42.28 -8.43
CA ILE A 321 9.25 43.38 -9.39
C ILE A 321 7.84 43.90 -9.68
N GLU A 322 7.62 45.14 -9.30
CA GLU A 322 6.45 45.95 -9.61
C GLU A 322 6.31 46.13 -11.13
N ALA A 323 5.12 45.87 -11.66
CA ALA A 323 4.51 46.46 -12.87
C ALA A 323 3.65 45.43 -13.64
N ALA A 324 2.48 45.09 -13.10
CA ALA A 324 1.32 44.72 -13.90
C ALA A 324 0.07 44.69 -13.01
N ARG A 325 -0.89 45.58 -13.28
CA ARG A 325 -2.24 45.51 -12.73
C ARG A 325 -3.06 44.40 -13.44
N PRO A 326 -4.20 43.97 -12.85
CA PRO A 326 -4.51 42.57 -12.62
C PRO A 326 -5.50 41.97 -13.62
N SER A 327 -5.32 40.70 -13.96
CA SER A 327 -6.43 39.80 -14.31
C SER A 327 -6.02 38.34 -14.14
N GLY A 328 -6.61 37.64 -13.17
CA GLY A 328 -6.65 36.17 -13.14
C GLY A 328 -5.61 35.46 -12.24
N THR A 329 -5.83 35.53 -10.92
CA THR A 329 -5.51 34.53 -9.88
C THR A 329 -4.38 33.52 -10.16
N LEU A 330 -3.28 33.62 -9.43
CA LEU A 330 -2.15 32.67 -9.43
C LEU A 330 -1.90 32.25 -7.95
N ASN A 331 -2.14 30.97 -7.56
CA ASN A 331 -2.12 30.42 -6.17
C ASN A 331 -1.12 29.26 -5.89
N VAL A 332 -0.19 29.47 -4.95
CA VAL A 332 1.17 28.87 -4.94
C VAL A 332 1.31 27.55 -4.18
N ILE A 333 2.23 26.64 -4.57
CA ILE A 333 2.71 25.53 -3.74
C ILE A 333 4.22 25.66 -3.62
N GLN A 334 4.74 25.85 -2.40
CA GLN A 334 6.18 25.98 -2.17
C GLN A 334 6.80 24.58 -1.98
N CYS A 335 7.94 24.29 -2.61
CA CYS A 335 8.71 23.06 -2.35
C CYS A 335 9.99 23.43 -1.59
N LYS A 336 10.28 22.76 -0.46
CA LYS A 336 11.46 23.02 0.40
C LYS A 336 12.75 22.48 -0.22
N ALA A 337 12.66 21.46 -1.06
CA ALA A 337 13.74 20.94 -1.90
C ALA A 337 13.24 20.88 -3.35
N VAL A 338 13.90 21.62 -4.24
CA VAL A 338 13.71 21.49 -5.69
C VAL A 338 14.94 20.81 -6.26
N ASP A 339 15.09 19.53 -5.97
CA ASP A 339 15.98 18.67 -6.74
C ASP A 339 15.10 17.81 -7.66
N ARG A 340 15.03 18.24 -8.92
CA ARG A 340 14.47 17.53 -10.08
C ARG A 340 12.94 17.43 -10.15
N PHE A 341 12.35 18.41 -10.83
CA PHE A 341 11.34 18.05 -11.83
C PHE A 341 12.08 17.24 -12.91
N ASP A 342 12.00 15.91 -12.90
CA ASP A 342 12.51 15.08 -14.01
C ASP A 342 11.59 15.27 -15.22
N ALA A 343 11.68 16.44 -15.83
CA ALA A 343 11.27 16.71 -17.18
C ALA A 343 12.52 16.58 -18.05
N GLU A 344 12.97 15.34 -18.29
CA GLU A 344 13.77 14.90 -19.45
C GLU A 344 14.26 13.45 -19.23
N HIS A 345 13.63 12.49 -19.91
CA HIS A 345 14.35 11.38 -20.54
C HIS A 345 13.48 10.74 -21.63
N ASN A 346 13.24 11.52 -22.69
CA ASN A 346 13.14 10.93 -24.02
C ASN A 346 14.55 10.82 -24.58
N SER A 347 15.17 9.66 -24.33
CA SER A 347 16.23 9.00 -25.11
C SER A 347 17.10 8.20 -24.15
N LEU A 348 16.90 6.88 -24.14
CA LEU A 348 17.94 5.86 -24.30
C LEU A 348 17.37 4.50 -23.90
N SER A 349 17.20 3.66 -24.93
CA SER A 349 17.29 2.19 -24.94
C SER A 349 16.54 1.37 -23.88
N ASN A 350 15.67 0.49 -24.38
CA ASN A 350 15.31 -0.79 -23.74
C ASN A 350 16.44 -1.34 -22.86
N PRO A 351 16.09 -1.84 -21.67
CA PRO A 351 16.61 -3.11 -21.24
C PRO A 351 15.44 -4.08 -21.11
N THR A 352 15.46 -5.11 -21.95
CA THR A 352 15.07 -6.45 -21.53
C THR A 352 15.70 -6.73 -20.17
N TRP A 353 14.92 -7.03 -19.14
CA TRP A 353 15.09 -8.08 -18.13
C TRP A 353 13.72 -8.28 -17.47
#